data_AF-A0A166H7A0-F1
#
_entry.id   AF-A0A166H7A0-F1
#
_cell.length_a   1.000
_cell.length_b   1.000
_cell.length_c   1.000
_cell.angle_alpha   90.00
_cell.angle_beta   90.00
_cell.angle_gamma   90.00
#
_symmetry.space_group_name_H-M   'P 1'
#
loop_
_entity.id
_entity.type
_entity.pdbx_description
1 polymer ?
#
loop_
_entity_poly.entity_id
_entity_poly.type
_entity_poly.pdbx_seq_one_letter_code
_entity_poly.pdbx_strand_id
1 'polypeptide(L)'
;MLTEVLPTEIIEHIALELDPVDVAAIGQTSRFLRSFVYNTEDDHLWRSLYLKQPFDDPRTCINFQGEPQLLIDWKGELQQIIRARTILRRYSRITDSTLSSACPPAERRSVLESLWRLASNAPLAPVAFSDVPDNLAWVTRILRSCEFLAEPAQPDDLQLQKKLHTHCGLVSSDINDVNLFESRAYCYDLRNYTHSPQMGPFLSDGRVNWVHMKALHHVISIRISNNDPDFLLTKFPMSLVFCQPVRAGVDELAEDWVGISAGAWKLVQCHCDPLQMDVYNNPMGANEDSRFEERLRAAGPVRFRVTSTEADPEHPTRPIINFTSGQNPLHIKGYIRMTPDSQVRWHLAVREMSGQMWSAEGINMGGLRSVYGVLGSWVLDDGDAVGPIWLRRQY
;
A
#
# COMPACT_ATOMS: atom_id res chain seq x y z
N MET A 1 -43.46 -17.31 14.80
CA MET A 1 -44.46 -16.96 15.83
C MET A 1 -43.98 -15.91 16.84
N LEU A 2 -42.69 -15.83 17.22
CA LEU A 2 -42.20 -14.74 18.12
C LEU A 2 -42.19 -13.34 17.48
N THR A 3 -42.06 -13.24 16.16
CA THR A 3 -41.87 -11.98 15.42
C THR A 3 -43.17 -11.22 15.11
N GLU A 4 -44.34 -11.81 15.33
CA GLU A 4 -45.64 -11.15 15.11
C GLU A 4 -46.14 -10.37 16.35
N VAL A 5 -45.43 -10.49 17.48
CA VAL A 5 -45.85 -9.90 18.77
C VAL A 5 -44.90 -8.78 19.22
N LEU A 6 -43.67 -8.72 18.70
CA LEU A 6 -42.68 -7.72 19.10
C LEU A 6 -42.80 -6.43 18.27
N PRO A 7 -42.78 -5.25 18.90
CA PRO A 7 -42.66 -3.97 18.19
C PRO A 7 -41.39 -3.91 17.34
N THR A 8 -41.44 -3.18 16.23
CA THR A 8 -40.33 -3.03 15.27
C THR A 8 -39.06 -2.48 15.92
N GLU A 9 -39.20 -1.61 16.91
CA GLU A 9 -38.11 -0.99 17.66
C GLU A 9 -37.34 -2.02 18.49
N ILE A 10 -38.05 -3.01 19.05
CA ILE A 10 -37.44 -4.10 19.82
C ILE A 10 -36.69 -5.05 18.89
N ILE A 11 -37.26 -5.34 17.71
CA ILE A 11 -36.61 -6.15 16.68
C ILE A 11 -35.33 -5.46 16.20
N GLU A 12 -35.37 -4.12 16.03
CA GLU A 12 -34.20 -3.33 15.69
C GLU A 12 -33.11 -3.41 16.75
N HIS A 13 -33.47 -3.18 18.02
CA HIS A 13 -32.52 -3.28 19.13
C HIS A 13 -31.87 -4.66 19.20
N ILE A 14 -32.65 -5.73 19.04
CA ILE A 14 -32.10 -7.09 19.00
C ILE A 14 -31.13 -7.23 17.82
N ALA A 15 -31.50 -6.78 16.62
CA ALA A 15 -30.65 -6.87 15.44
C ALA A 15 -29.33 -6.10 15.64
N LEU A 16 -29.35 -4.96 16.31
CA LEU A 16 -28.16 -4.15 16.59
C LEU A 16 -27.19 -4.82 17.55
N GLU A 17 -27.62 -5.76 18.41
CA GLU A 17 -26.73 -6.50 19.31
C GLU A 17 -26.05 -7.71 18.65
N LEU A 18 -26.38 -8.01 17.39
CA LEU A 18 -25.90 -9.19 16.68
C LEU A 18 -24.75 -8.88 15.72
N ASP A 19 -23.96 -9.91 15.39
CA ASP A 19 -23.00 -9.81 14.30
C ASP A 19 -23.78 -9.69 12.97
N PRO A 20 -23.31 -8.90 11.99
CA PRO A 20 -24.00 -8.74 10.70
C PRO A 20 -24.28 -10.06 9.95
N VAL A 21 -23.49 -11.11 10.19
CA VAL A 21 -23.77 -12.45 9.66
C VAL A 21 -25.05 -13.04 10.26
N ASP A 22 -25.27 -12.86 11.55
CA ASP A 22 -26.45 -13.33 12.26
C ASP A 22 -27.68 -12.49 11.89
N VAL A 23 -27.52 -11.18 11.67
CA VAL A 23 -28.59 -10.32 11.12
C VAL A 23 -29.04 -10.82 9.74
N ALA A 24 -28.08 -11.21 8.88
CA ALA A 24 -28.40 -11.81 7.58
C ALA A 24 -29.12 -13.16 7.72
N ALA A 25 -28.76 -13.98 8.72
CA ALA A 25 -29.45 -15.24 9.01
C ALA A 25 -30.89 -15.02 9.48
N ILE A 26 -31.13 -14.04 10.37
CA ILE A 26 -32.47 -13.65 10.81
C ILE A 26 -33.34 -13.22 9.63
N GLY A 27 -32.80 -12.41 8.72
CA GLY A 27 -33.48 -11.98 7.50
C GLY A 27 -33.86 -13.13 6.54
N GLN A 28 -33.34 -14.34 6.73
CA GLN A 28 -33.71 -15.53 5.95
C GLN A 28 -34.86 -16.34 6.58
N THR A 29 -35.24 -16.06 7.82
CA THR A 29 -36.24 -16.87 8.55
C THR A 29 -37.69 -16.52 8.25
N SER A 30 -37.97 -15.29 7.78
CA SER A 30 -39.32 -14.81 7.48
C SER A 30 -39.31 -13.69 6.44
N ARG A 31 -40.37 -13.56 5.64
CA ARG A 31 -40.57 -12.45 4.69
C ARG A 31 -40.63 -11.10 5.41
N PHE A 32 -41.26 -11.05 6.59
CA PHE A 32 -41.34 -9.84 7.41
C PHE A 32 -39.94 -9.38 7.82
N LEU A 33 -39.14 -10.26 8.44
CA LEU A 33 -37.77 -9.96 8.85
C LEU A 33 -36.85 -9.65 7.67
N ARG A 34 -37.05 -10.31 6.53
CA ARG A 34 -36.34 -9.98 5.29
C ARG A 34 -36.62 -8.54 4.86
N SER A 35 -37.89 -8.14 4.82
CA SER A 35 -38.28 -6.79 4.45
C SER A 35 -37.77 -5.78 5.47
N PHE A 36 -37.85 -6.09 6.76
CA PHE A 36 -37.34 -5.25 7.84
C PHE A 36 -35.82 -5.01 7.72
N VAL A 37 -35.02 -6.03 7.40
CA VAL A 37 -33.56 -5.87 7.29
C VAL A 37 -33.14 -5.22 5.97
N TYR A 38 -33.78 -5.55 4.85
CA TYR A 38 -33.27 -5.19 3.52
C TYR A 38 -34.03 -4.08 2.81
N ASN A 39 -35.26 -3.79 3.21
CA ASN A 39 -36.14 -2.80 2.58
C ASN A 39 -36.52 -1.67 3.55
N THR A 40 -35.56 -1.24 4.39
CA THR A 40 -35.72 -0.05 5.22
C THR A 40 -35.74 1.21 4.35
N GLU A 41 -36.52 2.21 4.73
CA GLU A 41 -36.54 3.51 4.04
C GLU A 41 -35.33 4.37 4.39
N ASP A 42 -34.70 4.12 5.54
CA ASP A 42 -33.50 4.79 5.99
C ASP A 42 -32.29 3.84 6.12
N ASP A 43 -31.12 4.46 6.31
CA ASP A 43 -29.86 3.77 6.53
C ASP A 43 -29.58 3.50 8.02
N HIS A 44 -30.53 3.78 8.94
CA HIS A 44 -30.25 3.80 10.38
C HIS A 44 -29.74 2.45 10.89
N LEU A 45 -30.41 1.35 10.51
CA LEU A 45 -30.02 0.00 10.89
C LEU A 45 -28.60 -0.33 10.38
N TRP A 46 -28.35 -0.15 9.09
CA TRP A 46 -27.06 -0.51 8.46
C TRP A 46 -25.91 0.37 8.95
N ARG A 47 -26.15 1.67 9.12
CA ARG A 47 -25.20 2.60 9.71
C ARG A 47 -24.86 2.21 11.14
N SER A 48 -25.86 1.91 11.97
CA SER A 48 -25.66 1.52 13.36
C SER A 48 -24.92 0.19 13.46
N LEU A 49 -25.23 -0.78 12.59
CA LEU A 49 -24.50 -2.05 12.50
C LEU A 49 -23.04 -1.84 12.09
N TYR A 50 -22.77 -0.94 11.14
CA TYR A 50 -21.40 -0.61 10.72
C TYR A 50 -20.62 0.01 11.88
N LEU A 51 -21.17 1.03 12.54
CA LEU A 51 -20.48 1.78 13.60
C LEU A 51 -20.23 0.94 14.87
N LYS A 52 -20.93 -0.19 15.04
CA LYS A 52 -20.63 -1.19 16.09
C LYS A 52 -19.47 -2.12 15.74
N GLN A 53 -19.04 -2.17 14.48
CA GLN A 53 -17.87 -2.94 14.07
C GLN A 53 -16.58 -2.19 14.44
N PRO A 54 -15.43 -2.89 14.59
CA PRO A 54 -14.13 -2.26 14.82
C PRO A 54 -13.58 -1.69 13.51
N PHE A 55 -14.26 -0.68 12.96
CA PHE A 55 -13.90 0.07 11.75
C PHE A 55 -13.96 1.56 12.06
N ASP A 56 -13.14 2.34 11.36
CA ASP A 56 -13.20 3.79 11.46
C ASP A 56 -14.53 4.30 10.90
N ASP A 57 -15.05 5.40 11.45
CA ASP A 57 -16.23 6.08 10.91
C ASP A 57 -15.88 6.65 9.52
N PRO A 58 -16.51 6.17 8.42
CA PRO A 58 -16.16 6.60 7.06
C PRO A 58 -16.35 8.10 6.85
N ARG A 59 -17.18 8.78 7.68
CA ARG A 59 -17.40 10.23 7.61
C ARG A 59 -16.21 11.06 8.06
N THR A 60 -15.30 10.49 8.86
CA THR A 60 -14.09 11.15 9.34
C THR A 60 -12.85 10.73 8.55
N CYS A 61 -13.00 9.72 7.68
CA CYS A 61 -11.94 9.17 6.86
C CYS A 61 -11.71 10.03 5.62
N ILE A 62 -10.45 10.01 5.17
CA ILE A 62 -10.05 10.48 3.85
C ILE A 62 -9.31 9.36 3.14
N ASN A 63 -9.38 9.36 1.81
CA ASN A 63 -8.58 8.45 1.03
C ASN A 63 -7.10 8.89 0.99
N PHE A 64 -6.24 8.07 0.40
CA PHE A 64 -4.81 8.40 0.27
C PHE A 64 -4.51 9.66 -0.56
N GLN A 65 -5.43 10.10 -1.42
CA GLN A 65 -5.33 11.36 -2.15
C GLN A 65 -5.73 12.58 -1.32
N GLY A 66 -6.24 12.37 -0.10
CA GLY A 66 -6.71 13.40 0.81
C GLY A 66 -8.19 13.78 0.60
N GLU A 67 -8.93 13.01 -0.18
CA GLU A 67 -10.33 13.32 -0.50
C GLU A 67 -11.29 12.59 0.45
N PRO A 68 -12.29 13.27 1.03
CA PRO A 68 -13.27 12.65 1.90
C PRO A 68 -14.31 11.85 1.11
N GLN A 69 -14.94 10.89 1.78
CA GLN A 69 -16.07 10.17 1.20
C GLN A 69 -17.37 10.98 1.38
N LEU A 70 -17.94 11.48 0.28
CA LEU A 70 -19.14 12.33 0.31
C LEU A 70 -20.45 11.56 0.47
N LEU A 71 -20.51 10.33 -0.07
CA LEU A 71 -21.68 9.46 -0.04
C LEU A 71 -21.26 8.09 0.47
N ILE A 72 -21.97 7.58 1.48
CA ILE A 72 -21.64 6.33 2.16
C ILE A 72 -22.80 5.37 1.97
N ASP A 73 -22.56 4.28 1.24
CA ASP A 73 -23.49 3.16 1.12
C ASP A 73 -23.26 2.22 2.31
N TRP A 74 -23.82 2.57 3.47
CA TRP A 74 -23.62 1.82 4.72
C TRP A 74 -23.93 0.33 4.58
N LYS A 75 -25.00 0.02 3.83
CA LYS A 75 -25.45 -1.35 3.58
C LYS A 75 -24.46 -2.08 2.68
N GLY A 76 -24.15 -1.53 1.51
CA GLY A 76 -23.28 -2.17 0.53
C GLY A 76 -21.85 -2.34 1.06
N GLU A 77 -21.31 -1.32 1.74
CA GLU A 77 -19.98 -1.39 2.34
C GLU A 77 -19.91 -2.46 3.43
N LEU A 78 -20.84 -2.45 4.39
CA LEU A 78 -20.85 -3.46 5.44
C LEU A 78 -20.98 -4.85 4.85
N GLN A 79 -21.86 -5.06 3.87
CA GLN A 79 -22.04 -6.35 3.21
C GLN A 79 -20.75 -6.84 2.52
N GLN A 80 -20.05 -5.96 1.80
CA GLN A 80 -18.80 -6.28 1.13
C GLN A 80 -17.70 -6.65 2.14
N ILE A 81 -17.55 -5.86 3.21
CA ILE A 81 -16.57 -6.10 4.27
C ILE A 81 -16.85 -7.43 5.00
N ILE A 82 -18.11 -7.68 5.36
CA ILE A 82 -18.50 -8.90 6.07
C ILE A 82 -18.38 -10.14 5.17
N ARG A 83 -18.63 -10.01 3.87
CA ARG A 83 -18.37 -11.08 2.90
C ARG A 83 -16.87 -11.38 2.81
N ALA A 84 -16.03 -10.36 2.64
CA ALA A 84 -14.57 -10.51 2.64
C ALA A 84 -14.07 -11.17 3.95
N ARG A 85 -14.55 -10.70 5.10
CA ARG A 85 -14.27 -11.29 6.42
C ARG A 85 -14.62 -12.78 6.48
N THR A 86 -15.78 -13.14 5.95
CA THR A 86 -16.27 -14.54 5.98
C THR A 86 -15.40 -15.44 5.11
N ILE A 87 -15.00 -14.98 3.92
CA ILE A 87 -14.12 -15.73 3.02
C ILE A 87 -12.73 -15.89 3.65
N LEU A 88 -12.13 -14.80 4.13
CA LEU A 88 -10.78 -14.82 4.71
C LEU A 88 -10.70 -15.64 6.01
N ARG A 89 -11.77 -15.69 6.82
CA ARG A 89 -11.86 -16.60 7.97
C ARG A 89 -11.94 -18.08 7.59
N ARG A 90 -12.45 -18.41 6.39
CA ARG A 90 -12.38 -19.79 5.88
C ARG A 90 -10.95 -20.10 5.46
N TYR A 91 -10.28 -19.17 4.78
CA TYR A 91 -8.87 -19.27 4.43
C TYR A 91 -7.96 -19.54 5.63
N SER A 92 -8.12 -18.79 6.71
CA SER A 92 -7.27 -18.95 7.91
C SER A 92 -7.41 -20.31 8.60
N ARG A 93 -8.45 -21.09 8.26
CA ARG A 93 -8.70 -22.43 8.83
C ARG A 93 -8.17 -23.56 7.95
N ILE A 94 -7.74 -23.26 6.73
CA ILE A 94 -7.23 -24.25 5.79
C ILE A 94 -5.72 -24.36 6.02
N THR A 95 -5.28 -25.51 6.52
CA THR A 95 -3.87 -25.79 6.84
C THR A 95 -3.14 -26.59 5.76
N ASP A 96 -3.82 -27.00 4.69
CA ASP A 96 -3.25 -27.87 3.65
C ASP A 96 -3.87 -27.65 2.26
N SER A 97 -3.13 -28.13 1.23
CA SER A 97 -3.23 -28.05 -0.25
C SER A 97 -4.55 -27.80 -1.00
N THR A 98 -5.71 -27.64 -0.37
CA THR A 98 -6.99 -27.29 -1.01
C THR A 98 -7.27 -25.78 -1.11
N LEU A 99 -6.23 -24.95 -0.94
CA LEU A 99 -6.29 -23.48 -0.97
C LEU A 99 -7.04 -22.92 -2.19
N SER A 100 -6.86 -23.55 -3.35
CA SER A 100 -7.49 -23.13 -4.62
C SER A 100 -9.04 -23.21 -4.65
N SER A 101 -9.69 -23.84 -3.66
CA SER A 101 -11.16 -23.96 -3.58
C SER A 101 -11.81 -22.98 -2.58
N ALA A 102 -11.03 -22.19 -1.84
CA ALA A 102 -11.53 -21.44 -0.70
C ALA A 102 -12.17 -20.08 -1.09
N CYS A 103 -11.64 -19.42 -2.12
CA CYS A 103 -12.24 -18.24 -2.75
C CYS A 103 -12.46 -18.56 -4.23
N PRO A 104 -13.71 -18.59 -4.71
CA PRO A 104 -13.97 -18.63 -6.14
C PRO A 104 -13.26 -17.46 -6.83
N PRO A 105 -12.62 -17.65 -8.00
CA PRO A 105 -11.95 -16.55 -8.72
C PRO A 105 -12.85 -15.32 -8.94
N ALA A 106 -14.14 -15.53 -9.15
CA ALA A 106 -15.14 -14.48 -9.30
C ALA A 106 -15.32 -13.61 -8.03
N GLU A 107 -15.06 -14.14 -6.84
CA GLU A 107 -15.18 -13.41 -5.58
C GLU A 107 -13.86 -12.74 -5.16
N ARG A 108 -12.72 -13.24 -5.66
CA ARG A 108 -11.38 -12.78 -5.25
C ARG A 108 -11.21 -11.28 -5.46
N ARG A 109 -11.61 -10.78 -6.62
CA ARG A 109 -11.57 -9.36 -6.94
C ARG A 109 -12.37 -8.52 -5.95
N SER A 110 -13.60 -8.94 -5.64
CA SER A 110 -14.46 -8.22 -4.69
C SER A 110 -13.84 -8.19 -3.28
N VAL A 111 -13.20 -9.29 -2.85
CA VAL A 111 -12.45 -9.31 -1.58
C VAL A 111 -11.29 -8.33 -1.61
N LEU A 112 -10.47 -8.35 -2.66
CA LEU A 112 -9.33 -7.45 -2.81
C LEU A 112 -9.76 -5.98 -2.83
N GLU A 113 -10.81 -5.64 -3.58
CA GLU A 113 -11.37 -4.29 -3.64
C GLU A 113 -11.92 -3.83 -2.28
N SER A 114 -12.60 -4.72 -1.54
CA SER A 114 -13.12 -4.42 -0.20
C SER A 114 -11.98 -4.13 0.80
N LEU A 115 -10.94 -4.97 0.78
CA LEU A 115 -9.75 -4.79 1.61
C LEU A 115 -8.99 -3.53 1.24
N TRP A 116 -8.82 -3.26 -0.07
CA TRP A 116 -8.16 -2.06 -0.55
C TRP A 116 -8.94 -0.81 -0.14
N ARG A 117 -10.28 -0.80 -0.28
CA ARG A 117 -11.10 0.33 0.14
C ARG A 117 -10.94 0.63 1.63
N LEU A 118 -10.97 -0.39 2.49
CA LEU A 118 -10.70 -0.19 3.93
C LEU A 118 -9.26 0.31 4.17
N ALA A 119 -8.27 -0.31 3.53
CA ALA A 119 -6.86 0.05 3.68
C ALA A 119 -6.54 1.47 3.20
N SER A 120 -7.24 1.96 2.19
CA SER A 120 -7.00 3.26 1.58
C SER A 120 -7.78 4.40 2.23
N ASN A 121 -8.69 4.12 3.16
CA ASN A 121 -9.53 5.12 3.84
C ASN A 121 -9.29 5.07 5.34
N ALA A 122 -8.71 6.16 5.86
CA ALA A 122 -8.38 6.29 7.27
C ALA A 122 -8.57 7.74 7.74
N PRO A 123 -8.84 7.97 9.04
CA PRO A 123 -8.83 9.30 9.62
C PRO A 123 -7.45 9.94 9.50
N LEU A 124 -7.43 11.26 9.37
CA LEU A 124 -6.20 12.06 9.30
C LEU A 124 -5.45 12.01 10.64
N ALA A 125 -4.18 11.59 10.63
CA ALA A 125 -3.35 11.58 11.82
C ALA A 125 -3.01 13.02 12.24
N PRO A 126 -3.18 13.41 13.52
CA PRO A 126 -2.80 14.75 13.98
C PRO A 126 -1.28 14.96 13.90
N VAL A 127 -0.50 13.90 14.19
CA VAL A 127 0.96 13.87 14.11
C VAL A 127 1.42 12.49 13.60
N ALA A 128 2.69 12.40 13.23
CA ALA A 128 3.29 11.12 12.88
C ALA A 128 3.30 10.15 14.05
N PHE A 129 3.21 8.84 13.75
CA PHE A 129 3.17 7.78 14.76
C PHE A 129 2.01 7.92 15.78
N SER A 130 0.88 8.48 15.33
CA SER A 130 -0.38 8.45 16.09
C SER A 130 -0.91 7.01 16.22
N ASP A 131 -1.97 6.84 17.00
CA ASP A 131 -2.65 5.55 17.15
C ASP A 131 -3.09 5.00 15.79
N VAL A 132 -2.97 3.68 15.65
CA VAL A 132 -3.30 2.98 14.40
C VAL A 132 -4.81 3.01 14.18
N PRO A 133 -5.29 3.49 13.02
CA PRO A 133 -6.70 3.47 12.69
C PRO A 133 -7.29 2.06 12.66
N ASP A 134 -8.58 1.95 13.01
CA ASP A 134 -9.26 0.66 13.13
C ASP A 134 -9.31 -0.09 11.80
N ASN A 135 -9.51 0.60 10.68
CA ASN A 135 -9.49 0.01 9.34
C ASN A 135 -8.14 -0.62 9.03
N LEU A 136 -7.05 0.11 9.29
CA LEU A 136 -5.68 -0.36 9.01
C LEU A 136 -5.30 -1.53 9.92
N ALA A 137 -5.65 -1.44 11.22
CA ALA A 137 -5.44 -2.50 12.19
C ALA A 137 -6.21 -3.78 11.80
N TRP A 138 -7.47 -3.63 11.40
CA TRP A 138 -8.32 -4.75 11.00
C TRP A 138 -7.80 -5.44 9.73
N VAL A 139 -7.49 -4.67 8.68
CA VAL A 139 -6.98 -5.22 7.41
C VAL A 139 -5.63 -5.93 7.64
N THR A 140 -4.73 -5.31 8.40
CA THR A 140 -3.44 -5.90 8.75
C THR A 140 -3.63 -7.24 9.48
N ARG A 141 -4.51 -7.27 10.48
CA ARG A 141 -4.77 -8.47 11.29
C ARG A 141 -5.36 -9.59 10.45
N ILE A 142 -6.35 -9.31 9.59
CA ILE A 142 -7.01 -10.36 8.81
C ILE A 142 -6.08 -10.94 7.73
N LEU A 143 -5.32 -10.08 7.04
CA LEU A 143 -4.36 -10.51 6.02
C LEU A 143 -3.20 -11.30 6.62
N ARG A 144 -2.71 -10.93 7.81
CA ARG A 144 -1.65 -11.71 8.48
C ARG A 144 -2.14 -13.05 9.05
N SER A 145 -3.44 -13.25 9.16
CA SER A 145 -4.03 -14.50 9.67
C SER A 145 -4.23 -15.57 8.60
N CYS A 146 -3.93 -15.28 7.32
CA CYS A 146 -4.10 -16.22 6.23
C CYS A 146 -3.10 -15.99 5.08
N GLU A 147 -2.94 -16.96 4.20
CA GLU A 147 -2.02 -16.87 3.05
C GLU A 147 -2.68 -16.32 1.78
N PHE A 148 -3.77 -15.56 1.90
CA PHE A 148 -4.55 -15.05 0.77
C PHE A 148 -3.71 -14.24 -0.25
N LEU A 149 -2.72 -13.48 0.22
CA LEU A 149 -1.81 -12.70 -0.64
C LEU A 149 -0.67 -13.52 -1.24
N ALA A 150 -0.36 -14.70 -0.69
CA ALA A 150 0.69 -15.59 -1.18
C ALA A 150 0.24 -16.37 -2.43
N GLU A 151 -1.06 -16.61 -2.57
CA GLU A 151 -1.59 -17.35 -3.71
C GLU A 151 -1.32 -16.65 -5.06
N PRO A 152 -1.14 -17.42 -6.14
CA PRO A 152 -1.05 -16.87 -7.49
C PRO A 152 -2.36 -16.17 -7.86
N ALA A 153 -2.27 -14.91 -8.27
CA ALA A 153 -3.43 -14.17 -8.79
C ALA A 153 -3.64 -14.41 -10.29
N GLN A 154 -4.90 -14.27 -10.70
CA GLN A 154 -5.26 -14.15 -12.10
C GLN A 154 -4.70 -12.82 -12.67
N PRO A 155 -4.42 -12.73 -13.99
CA PRO A 155 -3.84 -11.53 -14.59
C PRO A 155 -4.59 -10.24 -14.27
N ASP A 156 -5.93 -10.30 -14.28
CA ASP A 156 -6.80 -9.14 -14.04
C ASP A 156 -6.76 -8.61 -12.59
N ASP A 157 -6.37 -9.46 -11.64
CA ASP A 157 -6.31 -9.15 -10.21
C ASP A 157 -4.87 -8.97 -9.71
N LEU A 158 -3.88 -9.33 -10.52
CA LEU A 158 -2.47 -9.38 -10.15
C LEU A 158 -1.98 -8.03 -9.62
N GLN A 159 -2.26 -6.95 -10.35
CA GLN A 159 -1.84 -5.60 -9.95
C GLN A 159 -2.49 -5.17 -8.61
N LEU A 160 -3.78 -5.46 -8.41
CA LEU A 160 -4.49 -5.11 -7.18
C LEU A 160 -4.00 -5.93 -5.98
N GLN A 161 -3.76 -7.24 -6.17
CA GLN A 161 -3.20 -8.10 -5.12
C GLN A 161 -1.81 -7.62 -4.72
N LYS A 162 -0.93 -7.36 -5.69
CA LYS A 162 0.44 -6.90 -5.39
C LYS A 162 0.44 -5.50 -4.80
N LYS A 163 -0.51 -4.63 -5.17
CA LYS A 163 -0.74 -3.33 -4.53
C LYS A 163 -1.05 -3.51 -3.05
N LEU A 164 -2.06 -4.33 -2.73
CA LEU A 164 -2.45 -4.59 -1.35
C LEU A 164 -1.31 -5.25 -0.55
N HIS A 165 -0.57 -6.19 -1.16
CA HIS A 165 0.58 -6.86 -0.53
C HIS A 165 1.70 -5.88 -0.19
N THR A 166 2.10 -5.03 -1.15
CA THR A 166 3.12 -3.99 -0.94
C THR A 166 2.76 -3.06 0.24
N HIS A 167 1.48 -2.71 0.38
CA HIS A 167 1.02 -1.88 1.49
C HIS A 167 0.94 -2.65 2.82
N CYS A 168 0.45 -3.90 2.81
CA CYS A 168 0.34 -4.75 4.00
C CYS A 168 1.71 -4.99 4.66
N GLY A 169 2.78 -5.01 3.86
CA GLY A 169 4.13 -5.33 4.28
C GLY A 169 4.44 -6.81 4.12
N LEU A 170 5.50 -7.28 4.78
CA LEU A 170 5.88 -8.69 4.73
C LEU A 170 4.80 -9.57 5.39
N VAL A 171 4.50 -10.70 4.77
CA VAL A 171 3.71 -11.79 5.35
C VAL A 171 4.59 -13.01 5.58
N SER A 172 4.13 -13.99 6.35
CA SER A 172 4.92 -15.17 6.73
C SER A 172 5.52 -15.92 5.53
N SER A 173 4.78 -15.98 4.41
CA SER A 173 5.26 -16.63 3.19
C SER A 173 6.41 -15.88 2.50
N ASP A 174 6.61 -14.58 2.76
CA ASP A 174 7.71 -13.82 2.17
C ASP A 174 9.06 -14.17 2.80
N ILE A 175 9.08 -14.75 4.01
CA ILE A 175 10.33 -15.00 4.76
C ILE A 175 11.16 -16.16 4.15
N ASN A 176 10.61 -16.93 3.21
CA ASN A 176 11.35 -18.03 2.59
C ASN A 176 12.34 -17.57 1.49
N ASP A 177 13.45 -18.30 1.37
CA ASP A 177 14.55 -17.95 0.45
C ASP A 177 14.14 -17.99 -1.03
N VAL A 178 13.15 -18.82 -1.39
CA VAL A 178 12.68 -18.96 -2.78
C VAL A 178 11.98 -17.68 -3.25
N ASN A 179 11.03 -17.17 -2.47
CA ASN A 179 10.30 -15.95 -2.77
C ASN A 179 11.22 -14.73 -2.79
N LEU A 180 12.24 -14.72 -1.92
CA LEU A 180 13.25 -13.68 -1.90
C LEU A 180 14.14 -13.73 -3.15
N PHE A 181 14.57 -14.92 -3.55
CA PHE A 181 15.30 -15.13 -4.80
C PHE A 181 14.52 -14.62 -6.01
N GLU A 182 13.24 -14.98 -6.13
CA GLU A 182 12.39 -14.48 -7.24
C GLU A 182 12.27 -12.95 -7.24
N SER A 183 12.14 -12.34 -6.06
CA SER A 183 12.04 -10.89 -5.94
C SER A 183 13.35 -10.19 -6.30
N ARG A 184 14.49 -10.78 -5.94
CA ARG A 184 15.82 -10.32 -6.35
C ARG A 184 16.02 -10.40 -7.85
N ALA A 185 15.74 -11.57 -8.41
CA ALA A 185 15.84 -11.80 -9.84
C ALA A 185 14.98 -10.81 -10.61
N TYR A 186 13.76 -10.50 -10.12
CA TYR A 186 12.93 -9.48 -10.72
C TYR A 186 13.54 -8.07 -10.64
N CYS A 187 14.04 -7.66 -9.47
CA CYS A 187 14.59 -6.31 -9.25
C CYS A 187 15.88 -6.03 -10.02
N TYR A 188 16.74 -7.03 -10.21
CA TYR A 188 18.04 -6.86 -10.86
C TYR A 188 18.03 -7.26 -12.34
N ASP A 189 16.87 -7.66 -12.87
CA ASP A 189 16.67 -7.85 -14.30
C ASP A 189 16.33 -6.52 -15.00
N LEU A 190 17.29 -6.00 -15.77
CA LEU A 190 17.14 -4.76 -16.53
C LEU A 190 16.01 -4.86 -17.58
N ARG A 191 15.63 -6.06 -18.01
CA ARG A 191 14.52 -6.28 -18.97
C ARG A 191 13.15 -5.96 -18.37
N ASN A 192 13.03 -5.91 -17.04
CA ASN A 192 11.81 -5.54 -16.33
C ASN A 192 11.60 -4.01 -16.25
N TYR A 193 12.58 -3.23 -16.71
CA TYR A 193 12.52 -1.77 -16.71
C TYR A 193 12.21 -1.25 -18.11
N THR A 194 11.50 -0.13 -18.18
CA THR A 194 11.25 0.52 -19.48
C THR A 194 12.50 1.30 -19.91
N HIS A 195 12.93 1.16 -21.17
CA HIS A 195 14.12 1.83 -21.75
C HIS A 195 13.95 3.35 -21.97
N SER A 196 12.96 3.96 -21.33
CA SER A 196 12.78 5.42 -21.23
C SER A 196 13.70 5.92 -20.10
N PRO A 197 14.08 7.22 -19.99
CA PRO A 197 14.99 7.74 -18.94
C PRO A 197 14.45 7.64 -17.49
N GLN A 198 13.52 6.74 -17.24
CA GLN A 198 12.70 6.58 -16.06
C GLN A 198 12.68 5.08 -15.71
N MET A 199 13.81 4.55 -15.23
CA MET A 199 13.95 3.15 -14.79
C MET A 199 13.29 2.92 -13.43
N GLY A 200 11.99 3.26 -13.37
CA GLY A 200 11.11 3.12 -12.23
C GLY A 200 10.13 1.95 -12.37
N PRO A 201 9.36 1.68 -11.32
CA PRO A 201 8.35 0.63 -11.29
C PRO A 201 7.08 1.03 -12.04
N PHE A 202 7.19 1.27 -13.35
CA PHE A 202 6.11 1.74 -14.22
C PHE A 202 5.80 0.75 -15.33
N LEU A 203 4.53 0.69 -15.70
CA LEU A 203 4.07 0.06 -16.94
C LEU A 203 4.35 1.01 -18.12
N SER A 204 4.24 0.49 -19.35
CA SER A 204 4.46 1.28 -20.57
C SER A 204 3.51 2.46 -20.75
N ASP A 205 2.35 2.43 -20.09
CA ASP A 205 1.35 3.51 -20.09
C ASP A 205 1.57 4.55 -18.96
N GLY A 206 2.63 4.39 -18.16
CA GLY A 206 2.97 5.29 -17.07
C GLY A 206 2.27 5.02 -15.74
N ARG A 207 1.35 4.04 -15.67
CA ARG A 207 0.78 3.58 -14.39
C ARG A 207 1.80 2.80 -13.58
N VAL A 208 1.58 2.70 -12.27
CA VAL A 208 2.47 1.95 -11.38
C VAL A 208 2.39 0.45 -11.68
N ASN A 209 3.56 -0.19 -11.83
CA ASN A 209 3.69 -1.64 -11.87
C ASN A 209 3.81 -2.19 -10.45
N TRP A 210 2.69 -2.64 -9.88
CA TRP A 210 2.64 -3.15 -8.52
C TRP A 210 3.35 -4.49 -8.33
N VAL A 211 3.55 -5.27 -9.39
CA VAL A 211 4.40 -6.47 -9.34
C VAL A 211 5.84 -6.07 -9.04
N HIS A 212 6.32 -5.04 -9.72
CA HIS A 212 7.65 -4.47 -9.49
C HIS A 212 7.74 -3.83 -8.10
N MET A 213 6.74 -3.05 -7.69
CA MET A 213 6.69 -2.47 -6.35
C MET A 213 6.76 -3.55 -5.25
N LYS A 214 6.07 -4.68 -5.41
CA LYS A 214 6.15 -5.80 -4.45
C LYS A 214 7.54 -6.38 -4.39
N ALA A 215 8.21 -6.60 -5.52
CA ALA A 215 9.57 -7.10 -5.55
C ALA A 215 10.55 -6.15 -4.85
N LEU A 216 10.46 -4.84 -5.16
CA LEU A 216 11.28 -3.79 -4.53
C LEU A 216 11.06 -3.73 -3.02
N HIS A 217 9.79 -3.74 -2.61
CA HIS A 217 9.38 -3.80 -1.20
C HIS A 217 9.97 -5.01 -0.50
N HIS A 218 9.86 -6.19 -1.11
CA HIS A 218 10.27 -7.43 -0.51
C HIS A 218 11.78 -7.44 -0.24
N VAL A 219 12.58 -7.10 -1.26
CA VAL A 219 14.05 -7.06 -1.16
C VAL A 219 14.50 -6.11 -0.06
N ILE A 220 14.03 -4.87 -0.07
CA ILE A 220 14.47 -3.87 0.91
C ILE A 220 13.98 -4.21 2.33
N SER A 221 12.77 -4.77 2.46
CA SER A 221 12.19 -5.11 3.76
C SER A 221 12.94 -6.24 4.44
N ILE A 222 13.27 -7.32 3.72
CA ILE A 222 14.06 -8.43 4.28
C ILE A 222 15.46 -7.93 4.65
N ARG A 223 16.07 -7.05 3.84
CA ARG A 223 17.39 -6.49 4.16
C ARG A 223 17.36 -5.57 5.36
N ILE A 224 16.32 -4.77 5.56
CA ILE A 224 16.16 -3.98 6.78
C ILE A 224 15.93 -4.90 7.99
N SER A 225 15.08 -5.92 7.84
CA SER A 225 14.77 -6.89 8.90
C SER A 225 16.02 -7.64 9.39
N ASN A 226 16.84 -8.17 8.48
CA ASN A 226 18.05 -8.91 8.84
C ASN A 226 19.13 -8.04 9.50
N ASN A 227 19.09 -6.71 9.32
CA ASN A 227 20.03 -5.78 9.95
C ASN A 227 19.52 -5.25 11.30
N ASP A 228 18.29 -5.57 11.71
CA ASP A 228 17.67 -5.12 12.95
C ASP A 228 17.43 -6.33 13.89
N PRO A 229 18.26 -6.53 14.93
CA PRO A 229 18.09 -7.66 15.84
C PRO A 229 16.80 -7.59 16.66
N ASP A 230 16.18 -6.41 16.79
CA ASP A 230 14.91 -6.19 17.50
C ASP A 230 13.71 -6.12 16.54
N PHE A 231 13.87 -6.62 15.30
CA PHE A 231 12.84 -6.55 14.27
C PHE A 231 11.51 -7.17 14.74
N LEU A 232 10.48 -6.33 14.79
CA LEU A 232 9.10 -6.77 14.98
C LEU A 232 8.29 -6.38 13.76
N LEU A 233 7.66 -7.36 13.10
CA LEU A 233 6.80 -7.16 11.94
C LEU A 233 5.65 -6.15 12.22
N THR A 234 5.23 -6.03 13.47
CA THR A 234 4.22 -5.07 13.94
C THR A 234 4.72 -3.64 14.05
N LYS A 235 6.04 -3.41 14.15
CA LYS A 235 6.68 -2.09 14.22
C LYS A 235 7.43 -1.74 12.93
N PHE A 236 7.31 -2.56 11.89
CA PHE A 236 8.05 -2.40 10.67
C PHE A 236 7.51 -1.22 9.83
N PRO A 237 8.30 -0.15 9.61
CA PRO A 237 7.83 1.11 9.03
C PRO A 237 7.32 1.00 7.59
N MET A 238 7.61 -0.11 6.87
CA MET A 238 7.06 -0.40 5.56
C MET A 238 5.89 -1.40 5.64
N SER A 239 4.87 -1.02 6.40
CA SER A 239 3.62 -1.77 6.55
C SER A 239 2.41 -0.85 6.65
N LEU A 240 1.21 -1.42 6.54
CA LEU A 240 -0.02 -0.67 6.30
C LEU A 240 -0.32 0.35 7.40
N VAL A 241 0.04 0.06 8.64
CA VAL A 241 -0.19 0.96 9.78
C VAL A 241 0.56 2.30 9.65
N PHE A 242 1.59 2.37 8.80
CA PHE A 242 2.35 3.59 8.52
C PHE A 242 1.84 4.34 7.27
N CYS A 243 0.80 3.82 6.61
CA CYS A 243 0.18 4.44 5.44
C CYS A 243 -0.86 5.52 5.78
N GLN A 244 -1.15 5.76 7.06
CA GLN A 244 -2.13 6.76 7.46
C GLN A 244 -1.73 8.17 6.95
N PRO A 245 -2.64 8.93 6.34
CA PRO A 245 -2.37 10.31 5.94
C PRO A 245 -2.13 11.18 7.18
N VAL A 246 -1.16 12.09 7.10
CA VAL A 246 -0.77 12.96 8.23
C VAL A 246 -1.16 14.40 7.96
N ARG A 247 -1.72 15.07 8.98
CA ARG A 247 -2.21 16.44 8.88
C ARG A 247 -1.11 17.41 8.48
N ALA A 248 -1.49 18.35 7.62
CA ALA A 248 -0.69 19.48 7.21
C ALA A 248 -0.93 20.72 8.07
N GLY A 249 0.10 21.56 8.24
CA GLY A 249 -0.11 22.96 8.58
C GLY A 249 -0.84 23.67 7.44
N VAL A 250 -1.68 24.68 7.76
CA VAL A 250 -2.49 25.41 6.76
C VAL A 250 -1.61 26.04 5.66
N ASP A 251 -0.48 26.61 6.05
CA ASP A 251 0.46 27.27 5.13
C ASP A 251 1.25 26.28 4.24
N GLU A 252 1.33 25.00 4.62
CA GLU A 252 2.09 23.98 3.89
C GLU A 252 1.32 23.41 2.69
N LEU A 253 0.00 23.54 2.65
CA LEU A 253 -0.86 22.86 1.66
C LEU A 253 -0.82 23.48 0.27
N ALA A 254 -0.58 24.80 0.16
CA ALA A 254 -0.64 25.52 -1.11
C ALA A 254 0.59 25.28 -1.99
N GLU A 255 1.78 25.21 -1.39
CA GLU A 255 3.05 25.04 -2.12
C GLU A 255 3.62 23.62 -2.02
N ASP A 256 3.31 22.88 -0.95
CA ASP A 256 3.90 21.57 -0.65
C ASP A 256 2.82 20.56 -0.21
N TRP A 257 1.93 20.23 -1.13
CA TRP A 257 0.82 19.29 -0.85
C TRP A 257 1.30 17.90 -0.41
N VAL A 258 2.55 17.52 -0.73
CA VAL A 258 3.17 16.22 -0.34
C VAL A 258 3.90 16.28 1.01
N GLY A 259 4.30 17.47 1.47
CA GLY A 259 5.09 17.68 2.67
C GLY A 259 6.55 17.25 2.52
N ILE A 260 7.17 17.51 1.36
CA ILE A 260 8.59 17.21 1.11
C ILE A 260 9.52 18.04 2.01
N SER A 261 9.15 19.29 2.30
CA SER A 261 9.97 20.24 3.06
C SER A 261 9.90 20.00 4.57
N ALA A 262 8.99 19.15 5.02
CA ALA A 262 8.80 18.82 6.43
C ALA A 262 9.87 17.82 6.91
N GLY A 263 10.88 18.31 7.63
CA GLY A 263 11.88 17.47 8.29
C GLY A 263 13.03 17.02 7.39
N ALA A 264 13.80 16.05 7.90
CA ALA A 264 14.93 15.46 7.20
C ALA A 264 14.53 14.08 6.64
N TRP A 265 15.15 13.68 5.54
CA TRP A 265 14.91 12.41 4.86
C TRP A 265 16.14 11.52 4.95
N LYS A 266 15.92 10.24 5.19
CA LYS A 266 16.93 9.19 5.11
C LYS A 266 16.64 8.36 3.87
N LEU A 267 17.66 8.17 3.05
CA LEU A 267 17.62 7.33 1.85
C LEU A 267 18.26 5.99 2.18
N VAL A 268 17.64 4.89 1.75
CA VAL A 268 18.12 3.53 1.93
C VAL A 268 18.12 2.85 0.57
N GLN A 269 19.27 2.38 0.12
CA GLN A 269 19.47 1.71 -1.17
C GLN A 269 19.95 0.29 -0.94
N CYS A 270 19.47 -0.63 -1.78
CA CYS A 270 20.05 -1.96 -1.91
C CYS A 270 20.92 -1.99 -3.17
N HIS A 271 22.17 -2.41 -3.01
CA HIS A 271 23.15 -2.58 -4.08
C HIS A 271 23.44 -4.05 -4.29
N CYS A 272 23.40 -4.52 -5.53
CA CYS A 272 23.95 -5.82 -5.91
C CYS A 272 25.41 -5.67 -6.39
N ASP A 273 26.14 -6.78 -6.43
CA ASP A 273 27.45 -6.84 -7.06
C ASP A 273 27.31 -6.57 -8.57
N PRO A 274 27.99 -5.53 -9.12
CA PRO A 274 27.92 -5.20 -10.54
C PRO A 274 28.26 -6.38 -11.45
N LEU A 275 29.24 -7.22 -11.09
CA LEU A 275 29.65 -8.34 -11.92
C LEU A 275 28.55 -9.41 -12.01
N GLN A 276 27.84 -9.67 -10.91
CA GLN A 276 26.70 -10.59 -10.92
C GLN A 276 25.58 -10.05 -11.79
N MET A 277 25.32 -8.74 -11.70
CA MET A 277 24.28 -8.08 -12.47
C MET A 277 24.59 -8.06 -13.97
N ASP A 278 25.85 -7.79 -14.35
CA ASP A 278 26.33 -7.82 -15.73
C ASP A 278 26.18 -9.21 -16.34
N VAL A 279 26.60 -10.25 -15.60
CA VAL A 279 26.48 -11.64 -16.07
C VAL A 279 25.02 -12.02 -16.29
N TYR A 280 24.13 -11.70 -15.34
CA TYR A 280 22.72 -12.07 -15.42
C TYR A 280 21.97 -11.36 -16.55
N ASN A 281 22.30 -10.09 -16.80
CA ASN A 281 21.67 -9.29 -17.85
C ASN A 281 22.31 -9.47 -19.22
N ASN A 282 23.45 -10.17 -19.31
CA ASN A 282 24.10 -10.45 -20.57
C ASN A 282 23.33 -11.56 -21.34
N PRO A 283 22.82 -11.29 -22.55
CA PRO A 283 22.09 -12.28 -23.35
C PRO A 283 22.93 -13.51 -23.73
N MET A 284 24.25 -13.42 -23.66
CA MET A 284 25.20 -14.52 -23.92
C MET A 284 25.70 -15.21 -22.64
N GLY A 285 25.43 -14.63 -21.46
CA GLY A 285 25.89 -15.09 -20.15
C GLY A 285 24.84 -15.95 -19.47
N ALA A 286 24.60 -17.16 -19.98
CA ALA A 286 23.70 -18.09 -19.30
C ALA A 286 24.34 -18.60 -18.00
N ASN A 287 23.90 -18.08 -16.85
CA ASN A 287 24.09 -18.77 -15.58
C ASN A 287 22.79 -18.74 -14.78
N GLU A 288 22.25 -19.93 -14.51
CA GLU A 288 20.99 -20.12 -13.76
C GLU A 288 21.17 -19.84 -12.26
N ASP A 289 22.41 -19.87 -11.75
CA ASP A 289 22.71 -19.73 -10.32
C ASP A 289 22.97 -18.26 -9.93
N SER A 290 21.96 -17.40 -10.15
CA SER A 290 22.03 -15.96 -9.89
C SER A 290 21.64 -15.63 -8.45
N ARG A 291 22.42 -16.12 -7.49
CA ARG A 291 22.28 -15.75 -6.08
C ARG A 291 22.82 -14.34 -5.85
N PHE A 292 21.97 -13.34 -6.10
CA PHE A 292 22.28 -11.95 -5.82
C PHE A 292 22.53 -11.73 -4.32
N GLU A 293 23.65 -11.08 -4.00
CA GLU A 293 23.95 -10.62 -2.65
C GLU A 293 23.81 -9.10 -2.55
N GLU A 294 22.79 -8.62 -1.84
CA GLU A 294 22.57 -7.19 -1.66
C GLU A 294 23.26 -6.63 -0.42
N ARG A 295 23.84 -5.45 -0.60
CA ARG A 295 24.34 -4.60 0.49
C ARG A 295 23.44 -3.38 0.66
N LEU A 296 23.10 -3.09 1.91
CA LEU A 296 22.28 -1.93 2.25
C LEU A 296 23.20 -0.71 2.46
N ARG A 297 22.97 0.35 1.68
CA ARG A 297 23.62 1.65 1.85
C ARG A 297 22.57 2.65 2.32
N ALA A 298 22.88 3.40 3.38
CA ALA A 298 22.01 4.47 3.84
C ALA A 298 22.71 5.82 3.69
N ALA A 299 21.97 6.84 3.28
CA ALA A 299 22.45 8.21 3.13
C ALA A 299 21.47 9.22 3.74
N GLY A 300 21.99 10.41 4.04
CA GLY A 300 21.26 11.46 4.77
C GLY A 300 21.71 11.59 6.23
N PRO A 301 21.09 12.50 7.00
CA PRO A 301 19.86 13.25 6.71
C PRO A 301 19.97 14.20 5.51
N VAL A 302 18.95 14.23 4.66
CA VAL A 302 18.81 15.18 3.55
C VAL A 302 17.60 16.07 3.82
N ARG A 303 17.76 17.39 3.73
CA ARG A 303 16.63 18.33 3.76
C ARG A 303 16.35 18.83 2.35
N PHE A 304 15.11 18.70 1.93
CA PHE A 304 14.62 19.21 0.65
C PHE A 304 13.94 20.56 0.85
N ARG A 305 13.94 21.35 -0.22
CA ARG A 305 13.13 22.56 -0.33
C ARG A 305 12.45 22.58 -1.68
N VAL A 306 11.20 23.01 -1.70
CA VAL A 306 10.49 23.35 -2.94
C VAL A 306 11.19 24.53 -3.61
N THR A 307 11.30 24.46 -4.93
CA THR A 307 11.95 25.49 -5.76
C THR A 307 10.97 26.17 -6.70
N SER A 308 10.03 25.41 -7.26
CA SER A 308 8.92 25.94 -8.06
C SER A 308 7.78 24.93 -8.10
N THR A 309 6.61 25.39 -8.52
CA THR A 309 5.46 24.55 -8.85
C THR A 309 5.02 24.83 -10.29
N GLU A 310 4.57 23.78 -10.99
CA GLU A 310 4.07 23.86 -12.36
C GLU A 310 2.65 23.27 -12.42
N ALA A 311 1.78 23.86 -13.23
CA ALA A 311 0.42 23.36 -13.38
C ALA A 311 0.42 21.99 -14.07
N ASP A 312 -0.35 21.05 -13.53
CA ASP A 312 -0.60 19.74 -14.14
C ASP A 312 -2.03 19.73 -14.72
N PRO A 313 -2.20 19.75 -16.05
CA PRO A 313 -3.53 19.74 -16.67
C PRO A 313 -4.35 18.47 -16.36
N GLU A 314 -3.68 17.34 -16.15
CA GLU A 314 -4.34 16.07 -15.81
C GLU A 314 -4.74 16.02 -14.34
N HIS A 315 -4.05 16.77 -13.49
CA HIS A 315 -4.29 16.86 -12.05
C HIS A 315 -4.32 18.31 -11.53
N PRO A 316 -5.38 19.09 -11.82
CA PRO A 316 -5.40 20.54 -11.55
C PRO A 316 -5.24 20.93 -10.07
N THR A 317 -5.59 20.03 -9.14
CA THR A 317 -5.48 20.25 -7.69
C THR A 317 -4.14 19.80 -7.12
N ARG A 318 -3.23 19.29 -7.95
CA ARG A 318 -1.95 18.68 -7.56
C ARG A 318 -0.85 19.14 -8.55
N PRO A 319 -0.37 20.39 -8.45
CA PRO A 319 0.69 20.87 -9.32
C PRO A 319 1.97 20.06 -9.15
N ILE A 320 2.77 20.00 -10.20
CA ILE A 320 4.10 19.37 -10.18
C ILE A 320 4.99 20.20 -9.24
N ILE A 321 5.63 19.55 -8.27
CA ILE A 321 6.54 20.19 -7.33
C ILE A 321 7.97 19.93 -7.79
N ASN A 322 8.73 20.98 -8.11
CA ASN A 322 10.18 20.87 -8.33
C ASN A 322 10.94 21.16 -7.03
N PHE A 323 11.93 20.34 -6.70
CA PHE A 323 12.67 20.46 -5.46
C PHE A 323 14.17 20.26 -5.62
N THR A 324 14.91 20.71 -4.61
CA THR A 324 16.35 20.46 -4.48
C THR A 324 16.72 20.16 -3.03
N SER A 325 17.76 19.37 -2.83
CA SER A 325 18.46 19.33 -1.54
C SER A 325 19.44 20.51 -1.43
N GLY A 326 19.83 20.83 -0.19
CA GLY A 326 20.98 21.71 0.09
C GLY A 326 22.32 21.11 -0.36
N GLN A 327 23.43 21.78 -0.04
CA GLN A 327 24.76 21.24 -0.32
C GLN A 327 25.26 20.33 0.81
N ASN A 328 25.84 19.18 0.41
CA ASN A 328 26.48 18.09 1.16
C ASN A 328 25.60 17.01 1.84
N PRO A 329 25.99 15.71 1.74
CA PRO A 329 26.95 15.10 0.78
C PRO A 329 26.29 14.69 -0.55
N LEU A 330 24.96 14.77 -0.64
CA LEU A 330 24.19 14.43 -1.85
C LEU A 330 23.51 15.69 -2.39
N HIS A 331 23.88 16.09 -3.61
CA HIS A 331 23.13 17.11 -4.33
C HIS A 331 22.03 16.43 -5.13
N ILE A 332 20.79 16.66 -4.73
CA ILE A 332 19.60 16.03 -5.29
C ILE A 332 18.74 17.12 -5.89
N LYS A 333 18.29 16.90 -7.12
CA LYS A 333 17.24 17.68 -7.77
C LYS A 333 16.18 16.72 -8.27
N GLY A 334 14.94 17.17 -8.31
CA GLY A 334 13.86 16.27 -8.69
C GLY A 334 12.54 16.98 -8.83
N TYR A 335 11.53 16.17 -9.17
CA TYR A 335 10.16 16.62 -9.22
C TYR A 335 9.22 15.58 -8.62
N ILE A 336 8.06 16.04 -8.18
CA ILE A 336 6.94 15.21 -7.73
C ILE A 336 5.73 15.53 -8.58
N ARG A 337 5.06 14.50 -9.10
CA ARG A 337 3.82 14.62 -9.88
C ARG A 337 2.89 13.45 -9.64
N MET A 338 1.66 13.55 -10.13
CA MET A 338 0.73 12.42 -10.12
C MET A 338 0.96 11.49 -11.32
N THR A 339 0.70 10.20 -11.13
CA THR A 339 0.61 9.21 -12.22
C THR A 339 -0.81 9.15 -12.79
N PRO A 340 -1.02 8.56 -13.99
CA PRO A 340 -2.36 8.38 -14.56
C PRO A 340 -3.31 7.56 -13.67
N ASP A 341 -2.79 6.71 -12.79
CA ASP A 341 -3.55 5.95 -11.78
C ASP A 341 -3.56 6.60 -10.38
N SER A 342 -3.37 7.92 -10.33
CA SER A 342 -3.47 8.76 -9.15
C SER A 342 -2.58 8.33 -7.98
N GLN A 343 -1.34 7.93 -8.28
CA GLN A 343 -0.27 7.69 -7.31
C GLN A 343 0.72 8.87 -7.34
N VAL A 344 1.35 9.18 -6.20
CA VAL A 344 2.33 10.27 -6.13
C VAL A 344 3.70 9.74 -6.53
N ARG A 345 4.19 10.18 -7.68
CA ARG A 345 5.49 9.80 -8.26
C ARG A 345 6.57 10.81 -7.91
N TRP A 346 7.71 10.29 -7.50
CA TRP A 346 8.93 11.04 -7.22
C TRP A 346 10.01 10.69 -8.23
N HIS A 347 10.59 11.70 -8.84
CA HIS A 347 11.80 11.58 -9.63
C HIS A 347 12.96 12.29 -8.91
N LEU A 348 14.10 11.63 -8.81
CA LEU A 348 15.32 12.14 -8.20
C LEU A 348 16.49 11.98 -9.17
N ALA A 349 17.25 13.05 -9.38
CA ALA A 349 18.56 13.05 -10.00
C ALA A 349 19.58 13.43 -8.94
N VAL A 350 20.54 12.54 -8.69
CA VAL A 350 21.48 12.65 -7.57
C VAL A 350 22.90 12.73 -8.10
N ARG A 351 23.65 13.68 -7.55
CA ARG A 351 25.09 13.83 -7.76
C ARG A 351 25.81 13.70 -6.43
N GLU A 352 26.67 12.69 -6.33
CA GLU A 352 27.55 12.48 -5.19
C GLU A 352 28.80 13.38 -5.28
N MET A 353 29.43 13.65 -4.14
CA MET A 353 30.70 14.39 -4.10
C MET A 353 31.84 13.68 -4.85
N SER A 354 31.76 12.34 -4.98
CA SER A 354 32.69 11.52 -5.77
C SER A 354 32.61 11.81 -7.27
N GLY A 355 31.58 12.52 -7.73
CA GLY A 355 31.27 12.72 -9.14
C GLY A 355 30.34 11.66 -9.73
N GLN A 356 30.05 10.58 -8.98
CA GLN A 356 29.07 9.58 -9.40
C GLN A 356 27.68 10.20 -9.46
N MET A 357 26.96 9.87 -10.53
CA MET A 357 25.60 10.32 -10.76
C MET A 357 24.68 9.11 -10.89
N TRP A 358 23.49 9.25 -10.33
CA TRP A 358 22.45 8.24 -10.40
C TRP A 358 21.08 8.91 -10.31
N SER A 359 20.07 8.24 -10.84
CA SER A 359 18.69 8.69 -10.75
C SER A 359 17.84 7.67 -10.00
N ALA A 360 16.69 8.11 -9.50
CA ALA A 360 15.73 7.24 -8.86
C ALA A 360 14.30 7.67 -9.19
N GLU A 361 13.44 6.66 -9.23
CA GLU A 361 12.02 6.78 -9.47
C GLU A 361 11.30 6.04 -8.34
N GLY A 362 10.34 6.70 -7.70
CA GLY A 362 9.63 6.12 -6.57
C GLY A 362 8.18 6.58 -6.44
N ILE A 363 7.43 5.82 -5.65
CA ILE A 363 6.02 6.05 -5.37
C ILE A 363 5.85 6.31 -3.87
N ASN A 364 5.10 7.36 -3.53
CA ASN A 364 4.67 7.59 -2.16
C ASN A 364 3.73 6.46 -1.73
N MET A 365 4.07 5.78 -0.65
CA MET A 365 3.31 4.67 -0.14
C MET A 365 2.30 5.14 0.91
N GLY A 366 1.03 4.77 0.76
CA GLY A 366 -0.03 5.24 1.64
C GLY A 366 -0.51 6.66 1.32
N GLY A 367 -1.16 7.28 2.31
CA GLY A 367 -1.73 8.62 2.18
C GLY A 367 -0.68 9.73 2.08
N LEU A 368 -1.15 10.93 1.75
CA LEU A 368 -0.30 12.12 1.75
C LEU A 368 0.41 12.27 3.10
N ARG A 369 1.73 12.51 3.04
CA ARG A 369 2.60 12.74 4.21
C ARG A 369 2.70 11.55 5.18
N SER A 370 2.31 10.36 4.73
CA SER A 370 2.42 9.13 5.50
C SER A 370 3.86 8.89 5.99
N VAL A 371 3.97 8.15 7.08
CA VAL A 371 5.26 7.81 7.69
C VAL A 371 5.99 6.73 6.87
N TYR A 372 5.27 5.95 6.06
CA TYR A 372 5.84 4.92 5.19
C TYR A 372 6.91 5.51 4.27
N GLY A 373 6.65 6.66 3.65
CA GLY A 373 7.59 7.32 2.74
C GLY A 373 7.49 6.82 1.30
N VAL A 374 8.61 6.90 0.58
CA VAL A 374 8.67 6.69 -0.88
C VAL A 374 9.47 5.42 -1.19
N LEU A 375 8.88 4.49 -1.94
CA LEU A 375 9.52 3.24 -2.36
C LEU A 375 9.71 3.24 -3.87
N GLY A 376 10.84 2.74 -4.36
CA GLY A 376 11.12 2.74 -5.79
C GLY A 376 12.40 2.02 -6.15
N SER A 377 12.96 2.40 -7.30
CA SER A 377 14.24 1.94 -7.80
C SER A 377 15.20 3.09 -8.09
N TRP A 378 16.49 2.85 -7.91
CA TRP A 378 17.57 3.73 -8.31
C TRP A 378 18.37 3.06 -9.42
N VAL A 379 18.99 3.87 -10.28
CA VAL A 379 19.83 3.42 -11.40
C VAL A 379 21.05 4.33 -11.54
N LEU A 380 22.21 3.77 -11.83
CA LEU A 380 23.39 4.54 -12.23
C LEU A 380 23.18 5.21 -13.61
N ASP A 381 23.86 6.33 -13.83
CA ASP A 381 23.76 7.09 -15.09
C ASP A 381 24.26 6.33 -16.32
N ASP A 382 25.16 5.35 -16.15
CA ASP A 382 25.60 4.43 -17.21
C ASP A 382 24.53 3.38 -17.56
N GLY A 383 23.52 3.19 -16.71
CA GLY A 383 22.48 2.16 -16.84
C GLY A 383 22.92 0.76 -16.39
N ASP A 384 24.15 0.62 -15.90
CA ASP A 384 24.79 -0.67 -15.65
C ASP A 384 24.53 -1.19 -14.22
N ALA A 385 23.90 -0.42 -13.35
CA ALA A 385 23.45 -0.89 -12.04
C ALA A 385 22.08 -0.34 -11.68
N VAL A 386 21.20 -1.21 -11.17
CA VAL A 386 19.88 -0.87 -10.69
C VAL A 386 19.63 -1.51 -9.32
N GLY A 387 18.76 -0.93 -8.51
CA GLY A 387 18.32 -1.61 -7.29
C GLY A 387 17.18 -0.91 -6.56
N PRO A 388 16.64 -1.53 -5.50
CA PRO A 388 15.62 -0.93 -4.65
C PRO A 388 16.11 0.30 -3.88
N ILE A 389 15.25 1.31 -3.76
CA ILE A 389 15.45 2.48 -2.90
C ILE A 389 14.21 2.77 -2.06
N TRP A 390 14.42 3.17 -0.81
CA TRP A 390 13.38 3.65 0.08
C TRP A 390 13.82 4.97 0.72
N LEU A 391 12.96 5.99 0.63
CA LEU A 391 13.13 7.28 1.27
C LEU A 391 12.12 7.39 2.40
N ARG A 392 12.60 7.67 3.60
CA ARG A 392 11.75 7.89 4.77
C ARG A 392 12.04 9.21 5.43
N ARG A 393 11.00 9.86 5.89
CA ARG A 393 11.11 11.07 6.69
C ARG A 393 11.50 10.72 8.12
N GLN A 394 12.36 11.54 8.71
CA GLN A 394 12.75 11.48 10.10
C GLN A 394 11.90 12.51 10.85
N TYR A 395 11.17 12.03 11.86
CA TYR A 395 10.27 12.82 12.69
C TYR A 395 10.85 13.01 14.09
#